data_AF-K9DZS7-F1
#
_entry.id   AF-K9DZS7-F1
#
_cell.length_a   1.000
_cell.length_b   1.000
_cell.length_c   1.000
_cell.angle_alpha   90.00
_cell.angle_beta   90.00
_cell.angle_gamma   90.00
#
_symmetry.space_group_name_H-M   'P 1'
#
loop_
_entity.id
_entity.type
_entity.pdbx_description
1 polymer ?
#
loop_
_entity_poly.entity_id
_entity_poly.type
_entity_poly.pdbx_seq_one_letter_code
_entity_poly.pdbx_strand_id
1 'polypeptide(L)'
;MKEEDKLLEFIIFCVESTAARLRRCGSDVYRKMKETGALEHYVKPYYDTLHTQGETYIVDSLLEYIFYRDARWLPDGYQPHHLTKEGGEKC
;
A
#
# COMPACT_ATOMS: atom_id res chain seq x y z
N MET A 1 -9.34 -23.12 3.45
CA MET A 1 -8.31 -22.28 2.83
C MET A 1 -7.11 -22.24 3.75
N LYS A 2 -5.89 -22.48 3.25
CA LYS A 2 -4.68 -22.41 4.08
C LYS A 2 -4.36 -20.95 4.41
N GLU A 3 -3.63 -20.71 5.48
CA GLU A 3 -3.24 -19.35 5.88
C GLU A 3 -2.37 -18.67 4.80
N GLU A 4 -1.53 -19.46 4.13
CA GLU A 4 -0.72 -19.02 2.98
C GLU A 4 -1.58 -18.56 1.78
N ASP A 5 -2.72 -19.20 1.54
CA ASP A 5 -3.63 -18.85 0.44
C ASP A 5 -4.26 -17.47 0.71
N LYS A 6 -4.70 -17.22 1.96
CA LYS A 6 -5.26 -15.91 2.37
C LYS A 6 -4.24 -14.80 2.24
N LEU A 7 -3.01 -15.05 2.67
CA LEU A 7 -1.94 -14.07 2.57
C LEU A 7 -1.61 -13.76 1.10
N LEU A 8 -1.61 -14.78 0.23
CA LEU A 8 -1.41 -14.59 -1.20
C LEU A 8 -2.54 -13.76 -1.83
N GLU A 9 -3.79 -14.09 -1.53
CA GLU A 9 -4.96 -13.31 -1.96
C GLU A 9 -4.87 -11.86 -1.49
N PHE A 10 -4.44 -11.63 -0.26
CA PHE A 10 -4.26 -10.29 0.29
C PHE A 10 -3.12 -9.51 -0.38
N ILE A 11 -2.00 -10.17 -0.70
CA ILE A 11 -0.91 -9.56 -1.47
C ILE A 11 -1.39 -9.17 -2.87
N ILE A 12 -2.16 -10.04 -3.54
CA ILE A 12 -2.74 -9.75 -4.86
C ILE A 12 -3.66 -8.53 -4.75
N PHE A 13 -4.55 -8.51 -3.76
CA PHE A 13 -5.41 -7.36 -3.47
C PHE A 13 -4.61 -6.07 -3.28
N CYS A 14 -3.56 -6.08 -2.44
CA CYS A 14 -2.72 -4.91 -2.20
C CYS A 14 -2.08 -4.39 -3.50
N VAL A 15 -1.59 -5.29 -4.36
CA VAL A 15 -0.95 -4.94 -5.64
C VAL A 15 -1.98 -4.33 -6.59
N GLU A 16 -3.11 -5.01 -6.80
CA GLU A 16 -4.12 -4.60 -7.78
C GLU A 16 -4.84 -3.30 -7.37
N SER A 17 -5.20 -3.15 -6.09
CA SER A 17 -5.80 -1.90 -5.60
C SER A 17 -4.83 -0.71 -5.68
N THR A 18 -3.54 -0.93 -5.39
CA THR A 18 -2.51 0.11 -5.54
C THR A 18 -2.27 0.44 -7.02
N ALA A 19 -2.27 -0.56 -7.89
CA ALA A 19 -2.17 -0.40 -9.34
C ALA A 19 -3.34 0.39 -9.92
N ALA A 20 -4.57 0.08 -9.49
CA ALA A 20 -5.77 0.83 -9.85
C ALA A 20 -5.67 2.30 -9.43
N ARG A 21 -5.21 2.57 -8.19
CA ARG A 21 -5.01 3.95 -7.69
C ARG A 21 -3.97 4.73 -8.50
N LEU A 22 -2.87 4.10 -8.88
CA LEU A 22 -1.79 4.72 -9.65
C LEU A 22 -2.05 4.72 -11.17
N ARG A 23 -3.08 4.02 -11.64
CA ARG A 23 -3.33 3.72 -13.06
C ARG A 23 -2.09 3.10 -13.73
N ARG A 24 -1.47 2.12 -13.06
CA ARG A 24 -0.28 1.39 -13.53
C ARG A 24 -0.59 -0.11 -13.67
N CYS A 25 0.28 -0.83 -14.36
CA CYS A 25 0.21 -2.29 -14.43
C CYS A 25 0.53 -2.90 -13.05
N GLY A 26 -0.23 -3.92 -12.63
CA GLY A 26 0.01 -4.66 -11.39
C GLY A 26 1.42 -5.23 -11.31
N SER A 27 2.01 -5.64 -12.43
CA SER A 27 3.40 -6.12 -12.49
C SER A 27 4.44 -5.07 -12.11
N ASP A 28 4.23 -3.80 -12.47
CA ASP A 28 5.13 -2.70 -12.12
C ASP A 28 5.00 -2.32 -10.65
N VAL A 29 3.76 -2.34 -10.14
CA VAL A 29 3.49 -2.12 -8.71
C VAL A 29 4.06 -3.24 -7.86
N TYR A 30 3.85 -4.51 -8.24
CA TYR A 30 4.44 -5.66 -7.56
C TYR A 30 5.97 -5.56 -7.51
N ARG A 31 6.61 -5.26 -8.65
CA ARG A 31 8.06 -5.09 -8.72
C ARG A 31 8.51 -3.98 -7.76
N LYS A 32 7.78 -2.86 -7.72
CA LYS A 32 8.13 -1.76 -6.84
C LYS A 32 7.95 -2.10 -5.37
N MET A 33 6.82 -2.70 -4.99
CA MET A 33 6.54 -3.12 -3.62
C MET A 33 7.56 -4.14 -3.13
N LYS A 34 8.04 -5.02 -4.02
CA LYS A 34 9.13 -5.95 -3.72
C LYS A 34 10.48 -5.22 -3.54
N GLU A 35 10.79 -4.28 -4.44
CA GLU A 35 12.03 -3.48 -4.40
C GLU A 35 12.13 -2.62 -3.14
N THR A 36 11.04 -1.96 -2.74
CA THR A 36 11.01 -1.11 -1.54
C THR A 36 10.92 -1.91 -0.23
N GLY A 37 10.64 -3.22 -0.33
CA GLY A 37 10.42 -4.12 0.80
C GLY A 37 9.01 -4.00 1.42
N ALA A 38 8.06 -3.38 0.73
CA ALA A 38 6.69 -3.26 1.20
C ALA A 38 6.01 -4.62 1.39
N LEU A 39 6.32 -5.63 0.56
CA LEU A 39 5.74 -6.97 0.74
C LEU A 39 6.34 -7.67 1.97
N GLU A 40 7.66 -7.72 2.07
CA GLU A 40 8.40 -8.47 3.09
C GLU A 40 8.40 -7.80 4.47
N HIS A 41 8.45 -6.47 4.52
CA HIS A 41 8.64 -5.70 5.75
C HIS A 41 7.41 -4.91 6.18
N TYR A 42 6.31 -4.99 5.42
CA TYR A 42 5.07 -4.29 5.77
C TYR A 42 3.82 -5.16 5.59
N VAL A 43 3.48 -5.59 4.37
CA VAL A 43 2.26 -6.36 4.11
C VAL A 43 2.24 -7.69 4.85
N LYS A 44 3.32 -8.50 4.75
CA LYS A 44 3.36 -9.82 5.41
C LYS A 44 3.39 -9.71 6.95
N PRO A 45 4.27 -8.90 7.58
CA PRO A 45 4.34 -8.84 9.04
C PRO A 45 3.11 -8.23 9.70
N TYR A 46 2.38 -7.34 9.00
CA TYR A 46 1.21 -6.66 9.54
C TYR A 46 -0.10 -7.15 8.93
N TYR A 47 -0.12 -8.33 8.30
CA TYR A 47 -1.30 -8.92 7.68
C TYR A 47 -2.52 -8.92 8.62
N ASP A 48 -2.35 -9.40 9.86
CA ASP A 48 -3.43 -9.49 10.86
C ASP A 48 -4.09 -8.14 11.17
N THR A 49 -3.33 -7.04 11.07
CA THR A 49 -3.87 -5.70 11.25
C THR A 49 -4.45 -5.16 9.95
N LEU A 50 -3.69 -5.23 8.85
CA LEU A 50 -4.04 -4.61 7.58
C LEU A 50 -5.29 -5.23 6.95
N HIS A 51 -5.50 -6.55 7.05
CA HIS A 51 -6.66 -7.20 6.42
C HIS A 51 -8.01 -6.83 7.07
N THR A 52 -7.99 -6.17 8.23
CA THR A 52 -9.19 -5.65 8.90
C THR A 52 -9.53 -4.21 8.48
N GLN A 53 -8.62 -3.53 7.77
CA GLN A 53 -8.77 -2.13 7.38
C GLN A 53 -9.50 -1.97 6.06
N GLY A 54 -10.06 -0.79 5.82
CA GLY A 54 -10.68 -0.45 4.53
C GLY A 54 -9.64 -0.30 3.42
N GLU A 55 -10.04 -0.58 2.18
CA GLU A 55 -9.18 -0.51 0.99
C GLU A 55 -8.42 0.82 0.88
N THR A 56 -9.11 1.95 1.04
CA THR A 56 -8.48 3.29 0.95
C THR A 56 -7.32 3.42 1.92
N TYR A 57 -7.49 3.01 3.18
CA TYR A 57 -6.45 3.09 4.20
C TYR A 57 -5.25 2.21 3.83
N ILE A 58 -5.50 0.97 3.38
CA ILE A 58 -4.45 0.04 2.98
C ILE A 58 -3.65 0.65 1.82
N VAL A 59 -4.32 1.10 0.76
CA VAL A 59 -3.66 1.70 -0.40
C VAL A 59 -2.89 2.96 -0.03
N ASP A 60 -3.47 3.86 0.78
CA ASP A 60 -2.78 5.09 1.20
C ASP A 60 -1.52 4.75 2.01
N SER A 61 -1.60 3.79 2.93
CA SER A 61 -0.45 3.34 3.72
C SER A 61 0.67 2.73 2.88
N LEU A 62 0.32 2.00 1.81
CA LEU A 62 1.29 1.43 0.87
C LEU A 62 1.97 2.51 0.03
N LEU A 63 1.20 3.49 -0.44
CA LEU A 63 1.75 4.61 -1.20
C LEU A 63 2.67 5.47 -0.34
N GLU A 64 2.33 5.67 0.93
CA GLU A 64 3.21 6.36 1.88
C GLU A 64 4.48 5.57 2.18
N TYR A 65 4.36 4.25 2.37
CA TYR A 65 5.52 3.39 2.53
C TYR A 65 6.48 3.53 1.33
N ILE A 66 5.93 3.55 0.11
CA ILE A 66 6.70 3.78 -1.11
C ILE A 66 7.27 5.21 -1.13
N PHE A 67 6.52 6.22 -0.72
CA PHE A 67 6.99 7.62 -0.70
C PHE A 67 8.25 7.81 0.14
N TYR A 68 8.28 7.27 1.36
CA TYR A 68 9.44 7.38 2.25
C TYR A 68 10.65 6.56 1.80
N ARG A 69 10.51 5.70 0.78
CA ARG A 69 11.58 4.86 0.24
C ARG A 69 12.03 5.26 -1.17
N ASP A 70 11.10 5.67 -2.03
CA ASP A 70 11.37 6.18 -3.37
C ASP A 70 10.24 7.10 -3.87
N ALA A 71 10.20 8.32 -3.35
CA ALA A 71 9.23 9.35 -3.74
C ALA A 71 9.19 9.63 -5.25
N ARG A 72 10.33 9.49 -5.95
CA ARG A 72 10.44 9.78 -7.39
C ARG A 72 9.67 8.80 -8.26
N TRP A 73 9.32 7.63 -7.73
CA TRP A 73 8.54 6.65 -8.47
C TRP A 73 7.04 6.97 -8.46
N LEU A 74 6.57 7.81 -7.53
CA LEU A 74 5.16 8.19 -7.43
C LEU A 74 4.80 9.29 -8.45
N PRO A 75 3.51 9.48 -8.75
CA PRO A 75 3.07 10.56 -9.64
C PRO A 75 3.50 11.93 -9.13
N ASP A 76 3.74 12.86 -10.06
CA ASP A 76 4.10 14.24 -9.74
C ASP A 76 3.04 14.88 -8.83
N GLY A 77 3.49 15.55 -7.77
CA GLY A 77 2.61 16.18 -6.79
C GLY A 77 1.92 15.23 -5.82
N TYR A 78 2.32 13.95 -5.75
CA TYR A 78 1.84 13.05 -4.69
C TYR A 78 2.13 13.63 -3.29
N GLN A 79 1.11 13.61 -2.42
CA GLN A 79 1.22 14.01 -1.02
C GLN A 79 0.76 12.87 -0.10
N PRO A 80 1.58 12.47 0.89
CA PRO A 80 1.18 11.53 1.94
C PRO A 80 -0.09 11.97 2.67
N HIS A 81 -1.01 11.03 2.92
CA HIS A 81 -2.27 11.28 3.61
C HIS A 81 -2.09 11.72 5.06
N HIS A 82 -1.04 11.27 5.76
CA HIS A 82 -0.76 11.75 7.12
C HIS A 82 -0.32 13.23 7.18
N LEU A 83 0.14 13.83 6.07
CA LEU A 83 0.52 15.25 6.00
C LEU A 83 -0.65 16.18 5.65
N THR A 84 -1.79 15.64 5.21
CA THR A 84 -2.97 16.45 4.84
C THR A 84 -3.94 16.68 6.02
N LYS A 85 -3.66 16.08 7.20
CA LYS A 85 -4.56 16.07 8.37
C LYS A 85 -4.20 17.04 9.50
N GLU A 86 -3.56 18.19 9.23
CA GLU A 86 -3.47 19.26 10.25
C GLU A 86 -4.73 20.14 10.36
N GLY A 87 -5.88 19.73 9.80
CA GLY A 87 -7.09 20.59 9.74
C GLY A 87 -8.46 19.90 9.84
N GLY A 88 -8.58 18.71 10.44
CA GLY A 88 -9.87 18.01 10.58
C GLY A 88 -10.18 17.66 12.04
N GLU A 89 -11.32 18.14 12.53
CA GLU A 89 -11.91 17.91 13.86
C GLU A 89 -11.49 16.61 14.54
N LYS A 90 -10.92 16.76 15.74
CA LYS A 90 -10.98 15.71 16.75
C LYS A 90 -12.45 15.56 17.15
N CYS A 91 -12.93 14.32 17.22
CA CYS A 91 -14.26 13.98 17.72
C CYS A 91 -14.61 14.68 19.04
#